data_AF-A0A1Q5QBU1-F1
#
_entry.id   AF-A0A1Q5QBU1-F1
#
_cell.length_a   1.000
_cell.length_b   1.000
_cell.length_c   1.000
_cell.angle_alpha   90.00
_cell.angle_beta   90.00
_cell.angle_gamma   90.00
#
_symmetry.space_group_name_H-M   'P 1'
#
loop_
_entity.id
_entity.type
_entity.pdbx_description
1 polymer ?
#
loop_
_entity_poly.entity_id
_entity_poly.type
_entity_poly.pdbx_seq_one_letter_code
_entity_poly.pdbx_strand_id
1 'polypeptide(L)'
;MDSGTIANIDNSIEKLDSEIAKIRQEINNFQNRRRLLSASLLSSDYVRQRIEQSNSQRDGVVASTSTATVARSVREEVSSLLSNAHKHRETNLHRLAFATTSFPWKDPNPYSDCPNLLGIRIDVSERGGTFAKPYYVLLRREKEDNTTPTSSSSVQRQRRSMALFSIYRHTIPAFIPIEKLAQRYLPQARSIRKRGEADDEIEMLKAKAKTRKQDLSTFVRQLRKEIAAWHVRRDSISWLQERTGVTSENHDGDEGVSEQEETERQQNDHATLLVSLAATSLECRYVRLEWRDGRVGRFKISNAGLVERAVVIGDKGRDKRTETILMGGDRRVETLVGRLLST
;
A
#
# COMPACT_ATOMS: atom_id res chain seq x y z
N MET A 1 -41.01 -39.42 -12.15
CA MET A 1 -40.06 -38.53 -12.83
C MET A 1 -38.74 -39.27 -12.88
N ASP A 2 -38.29 -39.61 -14.08
CA ASP A 2 -37.16 -40.52 -14.26
C ASP A 2 -35.85 -39.78 -13.99
N SER A 3 -34.86 -40.46 -13.41
CA SER A 3 -33.55 -39.89 -13.07
C SER A 3 -32.87 -39.17 -14.26
N GLY A 4 -33.16 -39.61 -15.49
CA GLY A 4 -32.66 -38.95 -16.71
C GLY A 4 -33.32 -37.60 -17.02
N THR A 5 -34.55 -37.35 -16.58
CA THR A 5 -35.20 -36.04 -16.72
C THR A 5 -34.65 -35.00 -15.74
N ILE A 6 -34.34 -35.40 -14.51
CA ILE A 6 -33.74 -34.51 -13.49
C ILE A 6 -32.33 -34.11 -13.93
N ALA A 7 -31.50 -35.06 -14.39
CA ALA A 7 -30.16 -34.76 -14.91
C ALA A 7 -30.17 -33.85 -16.15
N ASN A 8 -31.21 -33.91 -16.99
CA ASN A 8 -31.34 -33.01 -18.14
C ASN A 8 -31.74 -31.58 -17.72
N ILE A 9 -32.55 -31.46 -16.67
CA ILE A 9 -32.94 -30.17 -16.10
C ILE A 9 -31.73 -29.51 -15.43
N ASP A 10 -30.94 -30.26 -14.64
CA ASP A 10 -29.73 -29.73 -13.99
C ASP A 10 -28.68 -29.28 -15.01
N ASN A 11 -28.45 -30.07 -16.07
CA ASN A 11 -27.57 -29.67 -17.18
C ASN A 11 -28.08 -28.42 -17.92
N SER A 12 -29.41 -28.21 -17.97
CA SER A 12 -30.00 -27.00 -18.57
C SER A 12 -29.81 -25.78 -17.66
N ILE A 13 -29.96 -25.95 -16.35
CA ILE A 13 -29.74 -24.90 -15.34
C ILE A 13 -28.27 -24.48 -15.33
N GLU A 14 -27.32 -25.42 -15.33
CA GLU A 14 -25.88 -25.10 -15.38
C GLU A 14 -25.50 -24.35 -16.67
N LYS A 15 -26.09 -24.73 -17.81
CA LYS A 15 -25.90 -24.00 -19.07
C LYS A 15 -26.41 -22.57 -18.97
N LEU A 16 -27.62 -22.37 -18.42
CA LEU A 16 -28.20 -21.04 -18.20
C LEU A 16 -27.37 -20.21 -17.22
N ASP A 17 -26.88 -20.78 -16.13
CA ASP A 17 -26.03 -20.09 -15.16
C ASP A 17 -24.68 -19.69 -15.78
N SER A 18 -24.10 -20.54 -16.63
CA SER A 18 -22.89 -20.20 -17.39
C SER A 18 -23.14 -19.06 -18.38
N GLU A 19 -24.30 -19.02 -19.02
CA GLU A 19 -24.70 -17.96 -19.95
C GLU A 19 -24.97 -16.65 -19.20
N ILE A 20 -25.67 -16.71 -18.06
CA ILE A 20 -25.89 -15.57 -17.18
C ILE A 20 -24.55 -15.01 -16.68
N ALA A 21 -23.60 -15.88 -16.31
CA ALA A 21 -22.26 -15.47 -15.89
C ALA A 21 -21.53 -14.74 -17.04
N LYS A 22 -21.58 -15.29 -18.27
CA LYS A 22 -21.01 -14.65 -19.46
C LYS A 22 -21.64 -13.29 -19.76
N ILE A 23 -22.97 -13.20 -19.75
CA ILE A 23 -23.69 -11.94 -19.98
C ILE A 23 -23.33 -10.91 -18.91
N ARG A 24 -23.28 -11.30 -17.63
CA ARG A 24 -22.86 -10.41 -16.53
C ARG A 24 -21.42 -9.94 -16.71
N GLN A 25 -20.51 -10.82 -17.13
CA GLN A 25 -19.13 -10.47 -17.43
C GLN A 25 -19.04 -9.47 -18.59
N GLU A 26 -19.83 -9.67 -19.65
CA GLU A 26 -19.86 -8.78 -20.81
C GLU A 26 -20.44 -7.40 -20.45
N ILE A 27 -21.54 -7.36 -19.68
CA ILE A 27 -22.11 -6.11 -19.15
C ILE A 27 -21.06 -5.37 -18.32
N ASN A 28 -20.34 -6.07 -17.44
CA ASN A 28 -19.26 -5.47 -16.65
C ASN A 28 -18.14 -4.93 -17.56
N ASN A 29 -17.77 -5.64 -18.62
CA ASN A 29 -16.78 -5.20 -19.59
C ASN A 29 -17.23 -3.92 -20.32
N PHE A 30 -18.46 -3.87 -20.82
CA PHE A 30 -19.00 -2.67 -21.46
C PHE A 30 -19.12 -1.49 -20.49
N GLN A 31 -19.53 -1.73 -19.25
CA GLN A 31 -19.59 -0.70 -18.22
C GLN A 31 -18.19 -0.16 -17.89
N ASN A 32 -17.19 -1.03 -17.78
CA ASN A 32 -15.79 -0.65 -17.56
C ASN A 32 -15.24 0.15 -18.74
N ARG A 33 -15.45 -0.31 -19.97
CA ARG A 33 -15.04 0.39 -21.20
C ARG A 33 -15.71 1.76 -21.30
N ARG A 34 -17.01 1.85 -21.04
CA ARG A 34 -17.74 3.13 -21.02
C ARG A 34 -17.17 4.07 -19.97
N ARG A 35 -16.89 3.57 -18.75
CA ARG A 35 -16.29 4.37 -17.67
C ARG A 35 -14.91 4.89 -18.08
N LEU A 36 -14.08 4.04 -18.68
CA LEU A 36 -12.73 4.40 -19.15
C LEU A 36 -12.78 5.46 -20.25
N LEU A 37 -13.63 5.29 -21.26
CA LEU A 37 -13.79 6.28 -22.34
C LEU A 37 -14.34 7.61 -21.82
N SER A 38 -15.33 7.56 -20.92
CA SER A 38 -15.91 8.77 -20.31
C SER A 38 -14.88 9.52 -19.47
N ALA A 39 -14.09 8.80 -18.65
CA ALA A 39 -13.01 9.38 -17.88
C ALA A 39 -11.92 9.99 -18.78
N SER A 40 -11.56 9.29 -19.87
CA SER A 40 -10.60 9.78 -20.86
C SER A 40 -11.07 11.08 -21.51
N LEU A 41 -12.33 11.14 -21.97
CA LEU A 41 -12.92 12.35 -22.54
C LEU A 41 -12.97 13.51 -21.55
N LEU A 42 -13.39 13.27 -20.31
CA LEU A 42 -13.45 14.31 -19.27
C LEU A 42 -12.05 14.75 -18.80
N SER A 43 -11.04 13.90 -18.96
CA SER A 43 -9.64 14.23 -18.68
C SER A 43 -8.95 14.98 -19.81
N SER A 44 -9.53 14.97 -21.02
CA SER A 44 -8.96 15.65 -22.19
C SER A 44 -9.05 17.16 -22.06
N ASP A 45 -7.90 17.83 -22.15
CA ASP A 45 -7.82 19.29 -22.08
C ASP A 45 -8.60 19.96 -23.23
N TYR A 46 -8.62 19.36 -24.41
CA TYR A 46 -9.36 19.87 -25.56
C TYR A 46 -10.87 19.90 -25.31
N VAL A 47 -11.43 18.78 -24.84
CA VAL A 47 -12.87 18.67 -24.55
C VAL A 47 -13.26 19.64 -23.43
N ARG A 48 -12.41 19.75 -22.41
CA ARG A 48 -12.58 20.69 -21.31
C ARG A 48 -12.63 22.14 -21.78
N GLN A 49 -11.63 22.60 -22.52
CA GLN A 49 -11.58 23.97 -23.03
C GLN A 49 -12.80 24.29 -23.90
N ARG A 50 -13.25 23.33 -24.71
CA ARG A 50 -14.44 23.51 -25.56
C ARG A 50 -15.72 23.63 -24.73
N ILE A 51 -15.88 22.83 -23.67
CA ILE A 51 -17.00 22.92 -22.73
C ILE A 51 -16.97 24.27 -21.99
N GLU A 52 -15.82 24.67 -21.45
CA GLU A 52 -15.64 25.95 -20.75
C GLU A 52 -15.94 27.15 -21.66
N GLN A 53 -15.44 27.16 -22.90
CA GLN A 53 -15.74 28.20 -23.90
C GLN A 53 -17.25 28.27 -24.22
N SER A 54 -17.89 27.12 -24.41
CA SER A 54 -19.34 27.04 -24.68
C SER A 54 -20.21 27.50 -23.51
N ASN A 55 -19.67 27.43 -22.28
CA ASN A 55 -20.33 27.93 -21.08
C ASN A 55 -20.24 29.46 -21.04
N SER A 56 -19.05 30.02 -21.23
CA SER A 56 -18.82 31.47 -21.19
C SER A 56 -19.52 32.25 -22.32
N GLN A 57 -19.73 31.63 -23.49
CA GLN A 57 -20.25 32.33 -24.67
C GLN A 57 -21.79 32.50 -24.69
N ARG A 58 -22.55 31.90 -23.76
CA ARG A 58 -24.03 31.90 -23.80
C ARG A 58 -24.74 32.53 -22.60
N ASP A 59 -24.01 33.03 -21.61
CA ASP A 59 -24.61 33.74 -20.46
C ASP A 59 -25.26 35.10 -20.83
N GLY A 60 -25.20 35.51 -22.11
CA GLY A 60 -25.80 36.76 -22.62
C GLY A 60 -27.15 36.64 -23.32
N VAL A 61 -27.75 35.44 -23.47
CA VAL A 61 -29.03 35.28 -24.20
C VAL A 61 -30.12 34.72 -23.29
N VAL A 62 -31.02 35.61 -22.84
CA VAL A 62 -32.21 35.29 -22.04
C VAL A 62 -33.25 34.61 -22.94
N ALA A 63 -33.15 33.28 -23.11
CA ALA A 63 -34.15 32.50 -23.86
C ALA A 63 -35.09 31.78 -22.89
N SER A 64 -36.27 32.37 -22.69
CA SER A 64 -37.38 31.86 -21.87
C SER A 64 -38.20 30.80 -22.63
N THR A 65 -37.58 29.66 -22.91
CA THR A 65 -38.25 28.49 -23.54
C THR A 65 -37.96 27.24 -22.72
N SER A 66 -38.94 26.34 -22.55
CA SER A 66 -38.82 25.08 -21.79
C SER A 66 -37.71 24.13 -22.28
N THR A 67 -37.25 24.29 -23.52
CA THR A 67 -36.09 23.58 -24.07
C THR A 67 -34.75 24.16 -23.61
N ALA A 68 -34.71 25.47 -23.31
CA ALA A 68 -33.52 26.15 -22.78
C ALA A 68 -33.27 25.79 -21.31
N THR A 69 -34.32 25.51 -20.52
CA THR A 69 -34.18 25.07 -19.13
C THR A 69 -33.59 23.66 -19.03
N VAL A 70 -34.00 22.72 -19.89
CA VAL A 70 -33.40 21.38 -19.97
C VAL A 70 -31.93 21.47 -20.39
N ALA A 71 -31.62 22.26 -21.41
CA ALA A 71 -30.24 22.47 -21.86
C ALA A 71 -29.35 23.11 -20.78
N ARG A 72 -29.91 23.98 -19.92
CA ARG A 72 -29.21 24.56 -18.77
C ARG A 72 -28.96 23.53 -17.67
N SER A 73 -29.93 22.69 -17.33
CA SER A 73 -29.77 21.59 -16.37
C SER A 73 -28.67 20.61 -16.80
N VAL A 74 -28.70 20.16 -18.06
CA VAL A 74 -27.67 19.25 -18.59
C VAL A 74 -26.28 19.90 -18.56
N ARG A 75 -26.19 21.20 -18.81
CA ARG A 75 -24.93 21.95 -18.75
C ARG A 75 -24.40 22.07 -17.32
N GLU A 76 -25.26 22.35 -16.35
CA GLU A 76 -24.91 22.38 -14.94
C GLU A 76 -24.41 21.00 -14.47
N GLU A 77 -25.09 19.92 -14.87
CA GLU A 77 -24.65 18.54 -14.64
C GLU A 77 -23.27 18.27 -15.24
N VAL A 78 -23.04 18.57 -16.52
CA VAL A 78 -21.74 18.39 -17.20
C VAL A 78 -20.64 19.20 -16.51
N SER A 79 -20.92 20.44 -16.09
CA SER A 79 -19.96 21.27 -15.38
C SER A 79 -19.59 20.69 -14.01
N SER A 80 -20.56 20.11 -13.29
CA SER A 80 -20.33 19.44 -12.02
C SER A 80 -19.49 18.17 -12.18
N LEU A 81 -19.76 17.38 -13.23
CA LEU A 81 -19.00 16.19 -13.59
C LEU A 81 -17.56 16.55 -13.94
N LEU A 82 -17.35 17.62 -14.69
CA LEU A 82 -16.02 18.12 -15.05
C LEU A 82 -15.25 18.62 -13.82
N SER A 83 -15.89 19.36 -12.92
CA SER A 83 -15.28 19.81 -11.65
C SER A 83 -14.88 18.62 -10.78
N ASN A 84 -15.76 17.61 -10.69
CA ASN A 84 -15.49 16.38 -9.93
C ASN A 84 -14.36 15.57 -10.57
N ALA A 85 -14.34 15.45 -11.90
CA ALA A 85 -13.25 14.80 -12.63
C ALA A 85 -11.92 15.52 -12.41
N HIS A 86 -11.91 16.85 -12.39
CA HIS A 86 -10.72 17.65 -12.11
C HIS A 86 -10.19 17.40 -10.69
N LYS A 87 -11.06 17.51 -9.68
CA LYS A 87 -10.71 17.21 -8.28
C LYS A 87 -10.18 15.79 -8.14
N HIS A 88 -10.82 14.82 -8.81
CA HIS A 88 -10.38 13.43 -8.79
C HIS A 88 -8.98 13.27 -9.41
N ARG A 89 -8.75 13.86 -10.59
CA ARG A 89 -7.44 13.86 -11.27
C ARG A 89 -6.35 14.47 -10.39
N GLU A 90 -6.62 15.62 -9.78
CA GLU A 90 -5.69 16.30 -8.87
C GLU A 90 -5.37 15.41 -7.66
N THR A 91 -6.38 14.82 -7.02
CA THR A 91 -6.14 13.90 -5.90
C THR A 91 -5.32 12.66 -6.31
N ASN A 92 -5.55 12.11 -7.50
CA ASN A 92 -4.80 10.99 -8.03
C ASN A 92 -3.36 11.39 -8.36
N LEU A 93 -3.13 12.59 -8.90
CA LEU A 93 -1.79 13.12 -9.14
C LEU A 93 -1.01 13.27 -7.82
N HIS A 94 -1.64 13.80 -6.76
CA HIS A 94 -1.01 13.86 -5.44
C HIS A 94 -0.68 12.47 -4.89
N ARG A 95 -1.58 11.49 -5.07
CA ARG A 95 -1.32 10.10 -4.66
C ARG A 95 -0.16 9.49 -5.44
N LEU A 96 -0.09 9.72 -6.75
CA LEU A 96 1.00 9.22 -7.59
C LEU A 96 2.35 9.88 -7.23
N ALA A 97 2.38 11.21 -7.12
CA ALA A 97 3.61 11.97 -6.89
C ALA A 97 4.18 11.76 -5.47
N PHE A 98 3.32 11.74 -4.46
CA PHE A 98 3.78 11.67 -3.07
C PHE A 98 3.65 10.28 -2.47
N ALA A 99 2.87 9.36 -3.04
CA ALA A 99 2.53 8.02 -2.50
C ALA A 99 2.00 7.99 -1.06
N THR A 100 1.90 9.14 -0.41
CA THR A 100 1.41 9.28 0.95
C THR A 100 0.60 10.55 1.04
N THR A 101 -0.69 10.40 1.34
CA THR A 101 -1.65 11.49 1.31
C THR A 101 -2.47 11.49 2.58
N SER A 102 -2.79 12.67 3.10
CA SER A 102 -3.72 12.84 4.22
C SER A 102 -5.12 13.15 3.72
N PHE A 103 -6.14 12.66 4.40
CA PHE A 103 -7.54 12.96 4.11
C PHE A 103 -8.35 13.09 5.41
N PRO A 104 -9.37 13.95 5.46
CA PRO A 104 -10.27 14.02 6.60
C PRO A 104 -11.15 12.76 6.63
N TRP A 105 -11.38 12.22 7.83
CA TRP A 105 -12.30 11.10 8.04
C TRP A 105 -13.20 11.38 9.25
N LYS A 106 -14.47 10.99 9.17
CA LYS A 106 -15.41 11.10 10.27
C LYS A 106 -15.72 9.70 10.81
N ASP A 107 -15.48 9.49 12.10
CA ASP A 107 -15.89 8.26 12.78
C ASP A 107 -17.43 8.13 12.70
N PRO A 108 -17.96 7.03 12.13
CA PRO A 108 -19.40 6.82 12.08
C PRO A 108 -20.02 6.60 13.47
N ASN A 109 -19.22 6.31 14.51
CA ASN A 109 -19.75 6.12 15.86
C ASN A 109 -20.30 7.44 16.43
N PRO A 110 -21.62 7.52 16.74
CA PRO A 110 -22.21 8.73 17.30
C PRO A 110 -21.73 9.07 18.71
N TYR A 111 -21.15 8.11 19.45
CA TYR A 111 -20.66 8.29 20.82
C TYR A 111 -19.17 8.67 20.90
N SER A 112 -18.53 9.01 19.77
CA SER A 112 -17.11 9.36 19.76
C SER A 112 -16.90 10.81 20.23
N ASP A 113 -16.11 11.00 21.30
CA ASP A 113 -15.72 12.33 21.80
C ASP A 113 -14.96 13.17 20.76
N CYS A 114 -14.31 12.50 19.81
CA CYS A 114 -13.52 13.09 18.74
C CYS A 114 -13.89 12.43 17.40
N PRO A 115 -15.01 12.84 16.78
CA PRO A 115 -15.50 12.21 15.54
C PRO A 115 -14.61 12.53 14.34
N ASN A 116 -13.89 13.66 14.37
CA ASN A 116 -13.01 14.06 13.27
C ASN A 116 -11.63 13.43 13.44
N LEU A 117 -11.29 12.53 12.52
CA LEU A 117 -10.03 11.80 12.45
C LEU A 117 -9.22 12.30 11.25
N LEU A 118 -7.89 12.24 11.39
CA LEU A 118 -6.97 12.45 10.29
C LEU A 118 -6.60 11.10 9.70
N GLY A 119 -7.08 10.83 8.49
CA GLY A 119 -6.70 9.65 7.71
C GLY A 119 -5.39 9.88 6.97
N ILE A 120 -4.55 8.86 6.93
CA ILE A 120 -3.32 8.82 6.15
C ILE A 120 -3.40 7.58 5.27
N ARG A 121 -3.23 7.79 3.97
CA ARG A 121 -3.16 6.74 2.95
C ARG A 121 -1.72 6.61 2.49
N ILE A 122 -1.20 5.38 2.47
CA ILE A 122 0.12 5.03 1.96
C ILE A 122 -0.09 4.07 0.79
N ASP A 123 0.30 4.52 -0.39
CA ASP A 123 0.32 3.76 -1.63
C ASP A 123 1.75 3.25 -1.88
N VAL A 124 1.88 2.01 -2.36
CA VAL A 124 3.17 1.41 -2.74
C VAL A 124 3.02 0.85 -4.14
N SER A 125 3.94 1.21 -5.02
CA SER A 125 4.02 0.66 -6.37
C SER A 125 4.75 -0.69 -6.33
N GLU A 126 4.15 -1.69 -6.96
CA GLU A 126 4.76 -3.01 -7.16
C GLU A 126 5.59 -3.02 -8.45
N ARG A 127 6.41 -4.04 -8.64
CA ARG A 127 7.29 -4.21 -9.81
C ARG A 127 6.56 -4.08 -11.17
N GLY A 128 5.30 -4.51 -11.24
CA GLY A 128 4.48 -4.46 -12.46
C GLY A 128 3.94 -3.08 -12.82
N GLY A 129 4.36 -2.00 -12.15
CA GLY A 129 3.85 -0.64 -12.39
C GLY A 129 2.43 -0.40 -11.87
N THR A 130 1.83 -1.40 -11.21
CA THR A 130 0.57 -1.31 -10.51
C THR A 130 0.78 -0.87 -9.05
N PHE A 131 -0.29 -0.38 -8.42
CA PHE A 131 -0.26 -0.04 -7.00
C PHE A 131 -0.85 -1.18 -6.18
N ALA A 132 -0.13 -1.58 -5.13
CA ALA A 132 -0.64 -2.49 -4.12
C ALA A 132 -1.87 -1.89 -3.42
N LYS A 133 -2.61 -2.74 -2.70
CA LYS A 133 -3.72 -2.27 -1.86
C LYS A 133 -3.22 -1.21 -0.87
N PRO A 134 -3.87 -0.02 -0.80
CA PRO A 134 -3.41 1.06 0.05
C PRO A 134 -3.47 0.70 1.54
N TYR A 135 -2.50 1.21 2.28
CA TYR A 135 -2.50 1.14 3.75
C TYR A 135 -3.09 2.42 4.33
N TYR A 136 -3.91 2.25 5.35
CA TYR A 136 -4.58 3.35 6.03
C TYR A 136 -4.14 3.42 7.48
N VAL A 137 -3.91 4.64 7.96
CA VAL A 137 -3.73 4.97 9.37
C VAL A 137 -4.69 6.08 9.72
N LEU A 138 -5.56 5.85 10.69
CA LEU A 138 -6.46 6.85 11.23
C LEU A 138 -5.87 7.37 12.54
N LEU A 139 -5.67 8.68 12.60
CA LEU A 139 -5.17 9.38 13.77
C LEU A 139 -6.29 10.16 14.44
N ARG A 140 -6.39 10.01 15.75
CA ARG A 140 -7.23 10.83 16.60
C ARG A 140 -6.44 12.04 17.04
N ARG A 141 -7.06 13.22 16.97
CA ARG A 141 -6.53 14.42 17.59
C ARG A 141 -6.96 14.44 19.06
N GLU A 142 -6.00 14.28 19.96
CA GLU A 142 -6.20 14.49 21.39
C GLU A 142 -6.34 15.99 21.64
N LYS A 143 -7.40 16.37 22.35
CA LYS A 143 -7.53 17.73 22.89
C LYS A 143 -6.65 17.78 24.13
N GLU A 144 -5.85 18.83 24.23
CA GLU A 144 -5.14 19.14 25.47
C GLU A 144 -6.21 19.52 26.50
N ASP A 145 -6.48 18.63 27.46
CA ASP A 145 -7.44 18.88 28.53
C ASP A 145 -6.93 20.09 29.34
N ASN A 146 -7.70 21.18 29.28
CA ASN A 146 -7.48 22.43 30.03
C ASN A 146 -7.70 22.27 31.56
N THR A 147 -7.53 21.06 32.10
CA THR A 147 -7.88 20.68 33.47
C THR A 147 -6.66 20.69 34.39
N THR A 148 -5.76 21.65 34.21
CA THR A 148 -4.83 22.09 35.27
C THR A 148 -5.08 23.58 35.53
N PRO A 149 -5.87 23.94 36.55
CA PRO A 149 -6.03 25.33 36.95
C PRO A 149 -4.81 25.69 37.79
N THR A 150 -3.67 25.95 37.14
CA THR A 150 -2.52 26.55 37.81
C THR A 150 -2.27 27.90 37.17
N SER A 151 -3.00 28.86 37.72
CA SER A 151 -2.54 30.22 38.00
C SER A 151 -1.46 30.82 37.10
N SER A 152 -1.89 31.92 36.48
CA SER A 152 -1.11 33.13 36.20
C SER A 152 -0.30 33.22 34.89
N SER A 153 -0.49 34.38 34.28
CA SER A 153 0.34 35.06 33.27
C SER A 153 -0.07 34.89 31.80
N SER A 154 -0.74 35.95 31.37
CA SER A 154 -1.30 36.30 30.07
C SER A 154 -0.25 36.69 29.02
N VAL A 155 0.82 35.90 28.82
CA VAL A 155 1.88 36.25 27.84
C VAL A 155 2.10 35.20 26.74
N GLN A 156 1.41 34.05 26.74
CA GLN A 156 1.75 32.95 25.82
C GLN A 156 0.59 32.43 24.96
N ARG A 157 -0.25 33.34 24.44
CA ARG A 157 -1.39 33.01 23.55
C ARG A 157 -1.00 32.72 22.09
N GLN A 158 0.26 32.41 21.80
CA GLN A 158 0.75 32.15 20.44
C GLN A 158 1.64 30.91 20.31
N ARG A 159 1.60 29.99 21.29
CA ARG A 159 1.99 28.60 21.01
C ARG A 159 0.77 27.93 20.40
N ARG A 160 0.72 27.87 19.05
CA ARG A 160 -0.21 27.02 18.30
C ARG A 160 -0.33 25.70 19.06
N SER A 161 -1.51 25.41 19.61
CA SER A 161 -1.77 24.17 20.33
C SER A 161 -1.28 23.03 19.44
N MET A 162 -0.22 22.35 19.87
CA MET A 162 0.30 21.22 19.12
C MET A 162 -0.71 20.12 19.36
N ALA A 163 -1.64 20.00 18.41
CA ALA A 163 -2.57 18.90 18.30
C ALA A 163 -1.79 17.60 18.50
N LEU A 164 -1.98 16.97 19.66
CA LEU A 164 -1.38 15.68 19.92
C LEU A 164 -2.18 14.67 19.11
N PHE A 165 -1.49 13.82 18.35
CA PHE A 165 -2.09 12.76 17.57
C PHE A 165 -1.81 11.42 18.24
N SER A 166 -2.83 10.59 18.30
CA SER A 166 -2.73 9.18 18.67
C SER A 166 -3.30 8.28 17.59
N ILE A 167 -2.76 7.07 17.51
CA ILE A 167 -3.22 6.09 16.52
C ILE A 167 -4.57 5.55 16.99
N TYR A 168 -5.58 5.69 16.13
CA TYR A 168 -6.91 5.13 16.37
C TYR A 168 -7.04 3.73 15.76
N ARG A 169 -6.81 3.59 14.44
CA ARG A 169 -6.89 2.33 13.71
C ARG A 169 -5.90 2.32 12.54
N HIS A 170 -5.47 1.15 12.10
CA HIS A 170 -4.65 1.01 10.90
C HIS A 170 -4.87 -0.33 10.18
N THR A 171 -4.47 -0.39 8.91
CA THR A 171 -4.46 -1.63 8.10
C THR A 171 -3.05 -2.20 7.90
N ILE A 172 -2.06 -1.71 8.65
CA ILE A 172 -0.66 -2.13 8.55
C ILE A 172 -0.47 -3.55 9.12
N PRO A 173 0.28 -4.44 8.45
CA PRO A 173 0.59 -5.77 8.95
C PRO A 173 1.26 -5.78 10.33
N ALA A 174 0.90 -6.75 11.18
CA ALA A 174 1.33 -6.80 12.59
C ALA A 174 2.86 -6.91 12.79
N PHE A 175 3.59 -7.47 11.83
CA PHE A 175 5.05 -7.56 11.90
C PHE A 175 5.76 -6.22 11.67
N ILE A 176 5.06 -5.20 11.14
CA ILE A 176 5.60 -3.85 11.04
C ILE A 176 5.35 -3.14 12.38
N PRO A 177 6.40 -2.70 13.10
CA PRO A 177 6.28 -2.24 14.48
C PRO A 177 5.78 -0.79 14.58
N ILE A 178 4.53 -0.55 14.19
CA ILE A 178 3.89 0.76 14.20
C ILE A 178 3.86 1.38 15.61
N GLU A 179 3.65 0.57 16.65
CA GLU A 179 3.60 1.03 18.04
C GLU A 179 4.96 1.59 18.48
N LYS A 180 6.06 0.94 18.10
CA LYS A 180 7.42 1.43 18.40
C LYS A 180 7.70 2.73 17.66
N LEU A 181 7.22 2.87 16.43
CA LEU A 181 7.30 4.12 15.68
C LEU A 181 6.45 5.21 16.34
N ALA A 182 5.25 4.88 16.81
CA ALA A 182 4.36 5.80 17.50
C ALA A 182 4.97 6.30 18.80
N GLN A 183 5.49 5.40 19.65
CA GLN A 183 6.17 5.78 20.90
C GLN A 183 7.37 6.72 20.65
N ARG A 184 8.06 6.54 19.52
CA ARG A 184 9.24 7.35 19.17
C ARG A 184 8.89 8.74 18.61
N TYR A 185 7.88 8.82 17.75
CA TYR A 185 7.57 10.00 16.94
C TYR A 185 6.25 10.70 17.29
N LEU A 186 5.32 9.97 17.90
CA LEU A 186 4.04 10.44 18.45
C LEU A 186 3.99 10.16 19.96
N PRO A 187 4.93 10.70 20.77
CA PRO A 187 4.87 10.53 22.21
C PRO A 187 3.55 11.09 22.74
N GLN A 188 2.75 10.22 23.37
CA GLN A 188 1.58 10.64 24.14
C GLN A 188 2.06 11.24 25.46
N ALA A 189 1.43 12.32 25.90
CA ALA A 189 1.61 12.79 27.27
C ALA A 189 1.10 11.66 28.18
N ARG A 190 2.01 10.97 28.87
CA ARG A 190 1.61 9.96 29.86
C ARG A 190 0.74 10.67 30.89
N SER A 191 -0.54 10.33 30.96
CA SER A 191 -1.30 10.66 32.16
C SER A 191 -0.70 9.80 33.29
N ILE A 192 -0.09 10.47 34.26
CA ILE A 192 0.37 9.87 35.51
C ILE A 192 -0.88 9.52 36.31
N ARG A 193 -1.66 8.52 35.88
CA ARG A 193 -2.85 8.04 36.60
C ARG A 193 -3.08 6.54 36.39
N LYS A 194 -2.05 5.74 36.68
CA LYS A 194 -2.22 4.39 37.27
C LYS A 194 -0.85 3.74 37.47
N ARG A 195 -0.35 3.80 38.70
CA ARG A 195 0.15 2.67 39.50
C ARG A 195 1.16 3.17 40.54
N GLY A 196 0.76 3.07 41.81
CA GLY A 196 1.64 2.88 42.98
C GLY A 196 2.50 4.06 43.38
N GLU A 197 2.12 4.70 44.47
CA GLU A 197 2.96 5.61 45.26
C GLU A 197 4.22 4.89 45.75
N ALA A 198 5.39 5.53 45.60
CA ALA A 198 6.33 5.83 46.71
C ALA A 198 7.81 6.01 46.30
N ASP A 199 8.26 5.76 45.07
CA ASP A 199 9.71 5.82 44.73
C ASP A 199 10.08 6.76 43.56
N ASP A 200 9.11 7.49 42.99
CA ASP A 200 9.27 8.16 41.69
C ASP A 200 9.65 9.66 41.76
N GLU A 201 10.07 10.22 42.90
CA GLU A 201 10.47 11.65 42.94
C GLU A 201 11.75 11.94 42.13
N ILE A 202 12.65 10.97 41.99
CA ILE A 202 13.91 11.12 41.23
C ILE A 202 13.69 10.88 39.72
N GLU A 203 12.75 10.01 39.34
CA GLU A 203 12.34 9.78 37.94
C GLU A 203 11.46 10.92 37.39
N MET A 204 10.65 11.56 38.23
CA MET A 204 9.76 12.68 37.87
C MET A 204 10.51 13.93 37.39
N LEU A 205 11.71 14.21 37.89
CA LEU A 205 12.53 15.35 37.46
C LEU A 205 13.25 15.10 36.13
N LYS A 206 13.54 13.84 35.78
CA LYS A 206 14.12 13.47 34.46
C LYS A 206 13.05 13.33 33.38
N ALA A 207 11.82 12.93 33.72
CA ALA A 207 10.69 12.84 32.79
C ALA A 207 10.18 14.20 32.31
N LYS A 208 10.31 15.26 33.14
CA LYS A 208 9.97 16.64 32.77
C LYS A 208 10.92 17.28 31.75
N ALA A 209 12.08 16.67 31.47
CA ALA A 209 13.12 17.32 30.68
C ALA A 209 12.96 17.23 29.15
N LYS A 210 12.07 16.38 28.59
CA LYS A 210 11.83 16.34 27.13
C LYS A 210 10.39 15.91 26.81
N THR A 211 9.42 16.80 26.91
CA THR A 211 8.18 16.67 26.11
C THR A 211 8.58 16.78 24.64
N ARG A 212 9.07 15.69 24.06
CA ARG A 212 9.49 15.64 22.66
C ARG A 212 8.31 16.07 21.81
N LYS A 213 8.51 17.13 21.03
CA LYS A 213 7.55 17.60 20.04
C LYS A 213 7.17 16.42 19.15
N GLN A 214 5.87 16.14 19.04
CA GLN A 214 5.38 15.15 18.11
C GLN A 214 5.75 15.54 16.68
N ASP A 215 6.24 14.58 15.90
CA ASP A 215 6.56 14.77 14.49
C ASP A 215 5.83 13.73 13.64
N LEU A 216 4.64 14.13 13.21
CA LEU A 216 3.81 13.33 12.33
C LEU A 216 4.52 13.07 10.99
N SER A 217 5.24 14.06 10.45
CA SER A 217 5.89 13.93 9.15
C SER A 217 6.96 12.84 9.18
N THR A 218 7.74 12.78 10.26
CA THR A 218 8.78 11.76 10.42
C THR A 218 8.19 10.39 10.75
N PHE A 219 7.14 10.33 11.57
CA PHE A 219 6.39 9.08 11.81
C PHE A 219 5.94 8.45 10.49
N VAL A 220 5.23 9.23 9.66
CA VAL A 220 4.68 8.76 8.38
C VAL A 220 5.79 8.37 7.41
N ARG A 221 6.88 9.15 7.35
CA ARG A 221 8.04 8.86 6.51
C ARG A 221 8.69 7.52 6.87
N GLN A 222 8.89 7.26 8.16
CA GLN A 222 9.50 5.99 8.61
C GLN A 222 8.54 4.83 8.40
N LEU A 223 7.26 5.02 8.67
CA LEU A 223 6.26 4.00 8.41
C LEU A 223 6.20 3.62 6.92
N ARG A 224 6.14 4.61 6.03
CA ARG A 224 6.22 4.36 4.58
C ARG A 224 7.50 3.62 4.21
N LYS A 225 8.64 4.02 4.76
CA LYS A 225 9.93 3.36 4.50
C LYS A 225 9.89 1.88 4.87
N GLU A 226 9.32 1.52 6.03
CA GLU A 226 9.20 0.11 6.44
C GLU A 226 8.25 -0.68 5.53
N ILE A 227 7.11 -0.11 5.16
CA ILE A 227 6.15 -0.77 4.25
C ILE A 227 6.79 -0.97 2.86
N ALA A 228 7.41 0.07 2.30
CA ALA A 228 8.08 0.00 1.01
C ALA A 228 9.25 -0.99 1.03
N ALA A 229 10.05 -1.01 2.10
CA ALA A 229 11.14 -1.96 2.27
C ALA A 229 10.65 -3.42 2.37
N TRP A 230 9.47 -3.65 2.94
CA TRP A 230 8.86 -4.97 2.95
C TRP A 230 8.41 -5.40 1.54
N HIS A 231 7.76 -4.53 0.78
CA HIS A 231 7.39 -4.79 -0.62
C HIS A 231 8.62 -5.08 -1.49
N VAL A 232 9.67 -4.25 -1.40
CA VAL A 232 10.92 -4.49 -2.14
C VAL A 232 11.53 -5.85 -1.79
N ARG A 233 11.49 -6.27 -0.52
CA ARG A 233 11.99 -7.60 -0.11
C ARG A 233 11.16 -8.73 -0.71
N ARG A 234 9.82 -8.62 -0.66
CA ARG A 234 8.91 -9.60 -1.26
C ARG A 234 9.15 -9.71 -2.77
N ASP A 235 9.22 -8.57 -3.45
CA ASP A 235 9.42 -8.49 -4.90
C ASP A 235 10.80 -9.00 -5.31
N SER A 236 11.84 -8.77 -4.49
CA SER A 236 13.18 -9.32 -4.72
C SER A 236 13.19 -10.84 -4.63
N ILE A 237 12.41 -11.43 -3.72
CA ILE A 237 12.30 -12.89 -3.59
C ILE A 237 11.57 -13.47 -4.80
N SER A 238 10.42 -12.89 -5.21
CA SER A 238 9.73 -13.36 -6.42
C SER A 238 10.61 -13.22 -7.66
N TRP A 239 11.35 -12.10 -7.77
CA TRP A 239 12.30 -11.90 -8.87
C TRP A 239 13.40 -12.97 -8.90
N LEU A 240 13.91 -13.36 -7.73
CA LEU A 240 14.88 -14.46 -7.63
C LEU A 240 14.25 -15.79 -8.04
N GLN A 241 13.04 -16.10 -7.59
CA GLN A 241 12.31 -17.33 -7.95
C GLN A 241 12.12 -17.45 -9.47
N GLU A 242 11.68 -16.37 -10.11
CA GLU A 242 11.51 -16.26 -11.57
C GLU A 242 12.83 -16.51 -12.29
N ARG A 243 13.91 -15.84 -11.87
CA ARG A 243 15.24 -15.98 -12.48
C ARG A 243 15.88 -17.34 -12.27
N THR A 244 15.59 -18.01 -11.16
CA THR A 244 16.11 -19.35 -10.88
C THR A 244 15.22 -20.47 -11.43
N GLY A 245 14.05 -20.14 -12.01
CA GLY A 245 13.08 -21.14 -12.48
C GLY A 245 12.45 -21.96 -11.35
N VAL A 246 12.53 -21.49 -10.10
CA VAL A 246 11.95 -22.15 -8.93
C VAL A 246 10.56 -21.59 -8.75
N THR A 247 9.59 -22.15 -9.48
CA THR A 247 8.19 -21.74 -9.39
C THR A 247 7.68 -22.04 -7.98
N SER A 248 7.28 -21.01 -7.24
CA SER A 248 6.58 -21.17 -5.98
C SER A 248 5.19 -21.75 -6.29
N GLU A 249 4.90 -22.97 -5.83
CA GLU A 249 3.63 -23.70 -6.03
C GLU A 249 2.39 -23.02 -5.35
N ASN A 250 2.41 -21.71 -5.11
CA ASN A 250 1.36 -20.98 -4.40
C ASN A 250 0.82 -19.78 -5.20
N HIS A 251 0.63 -19.93 -6.51
CA HIS A 251 -0.19 -18.99 -7.28
C HIS A 251 -1.27 -19.74 -8.05
N ASP A 252 -2.40 -19.96 -7.38
CA ASP A 252 -3.66 -20.26 -8.06
C ASP A 252 -4.02 -19.09 -8.98
N GLY A 253 -4.25 -19.38 -10.25
CA GLY A 253 -4.85 -18.45 -11.22
C GLY A 253 -3.96 -18.07 -12.39
N ASP A 254 -4.02 -18.89 -13.44
CA ASP A 254 -4.15 -18.49 -14.85
C ASP A 254 -3.46 -17.17 -15.28
N GLU A 255 -2.28 -17.27 -15.90
CA GLU A 255 -1.93 -16.40 -17.03
C GLU A 255 -0.80 -17.03 -17.85
N GLY A 256 -1.03 -17.12 -19.18
CA GLY A 256 -0.20 -17.83 -20.14
C GLY A 256 1.24 -17.32 -20.20
N VAL A 257 2.17 -18.27 -20.10
CA VAL A 257 3.60 -18.06 -20.32
C VAL A 257 3.80 -17.61 -21.77
N SER A 258 4.26 -16.38 -21.97
CA SER A 258 4.60 -15.86 -23.29
C SER A 258 5.84 -16.58 -23.86
N GLU A 259 5.83 -16.89 -25.16
CA GLU A 259 6.90 -17.58 -25.91
C GLU A 259 8.29 -16.91 -25.82
N GLN A 260 8.37 -15.65 -25.35
CA GLN A 260 9.63 -14.95 -25.07
C GLN A 260 10.35 -15.45 -23.81
N GLU A 261 9.64 -16.07 -22.85
CA GLU A 261 10.27 -16.63 -21.66
C GLU A 261 10.98 -17.97 -21.93
N GLU A 262 10.61 -18.69 -22.99
CA GLU A 262 11.24 -19.97 -23.34
C GLU A 262 12.66 -19.80 -23.90
N THR A 263 12.95 -18.66 -24.53
CA THR A 263 14.27 -18.41 -25.12
C THR A 263 15.30 -18.00 -24.06
N GLU A 264 14.89 -17.35 -22.97
CA GLU A 264 15.79 -17.03 -21.83
C GLU A 264 16.02 -18.24 -20.91
N ARG A 265 15.08 -19.19 -20.85
CA ARG A 265 15.22 -20.44 -20.07
C ARG A 265 16.35 -21.34 -20.60
N GLN A 266 16.67 -21.28 -21.91
CA GLN A 266 17.72 -22.09 -22.52
C GLN A 266 19.14 -21.56 -22.29
N GLN A 267 19.32 -20.33 -21.78
CA GLN A 267 20.65 -19.77 -21.48
C GLN A 267 21.08 -19.94 -20.00
N ASN A 268 20.20 -20.43 -19.12
CA ASN A 268 20.43 -20.54 -17.68
C ASN A 268 20.52 -21.99 -17.18
N ASP A 269 21.23 -22.85 -17.92
CA ASP A 269 21.41 -24.28 -17.58
C ASP A 269 22.17 -24.53 -16.26
N HIS A 270 22.70 -23.49 -15.61
CA HIS A 270 23.41 -23.55 -14.32
C HIS A 270 22.61 -22.96 -13.14
N ALA A 271 21.48 -22.28 -13.37
CA ALA A 271 20.52 -21.96 -12.32
C ALA A 271 19.73 -23.19 -11.83
N THR A 272 19.85 -24.31 -12.57
CA THR A 272 19.33 -25.66 -12.32
C THR A 272 19.87 -26.33 -11.05
N LEU A 273 20.82 -25.68 -10.34
CA LEU A 273 21.34 -26.15 -9.06
C LEU A 273 20.44 -25.79 -7.88
N LEU A 274 19.60 -24.75 -7.96
CA LEU A 274 18.69 -24.39 -6.87
C LEU A 274 17.36 -25.13 -7.04
N VAL A 275 16.98 -25.90 -6.01
CA VAL A 275 15.72 -26.66 -5.95
C VAL A 275 14.62 -25.82 -5.31
N SER A 276 14.95 -25.04 -4.28
CA SER A 276 13.98 -24.25 -3.54
C SER A 276 14.52 -22.88 -3.13
N LEU A 277 13.69 -21.86 -3.25
CA LEU A 277 13.95 -20.50 -2.80
C LEU A 277 12.65 -19.95 -2.21
N ALA A 278 12.63 -19.70 -0.91
CA ALA A 278 11.41 -19.23 -0.24
C ALA A 278 11.69 -18.32 0.96
N ALA A 279 10.79 -17.38 1.21
CA ALA A 279 10.80 -16.57 2.42
C ALA A 279 10.55 -17.46 3.65
N THR A 280 11.34 -17.30 4.71
CA THR A 280 11.12 -18.04 5.96
C THR A 280 9.95 -17.49 6.78
N SER A 281 9.52 -16.26 6.51
CA SER A 281 8.45 -15.57 7.24
C SER A 281 7.80 -14.51 6.37
N LEU A 282 6.61 -14.05 6.77
CA LEU A 282 5.83 -12.99 6.12
C LEU A 282 6.58 -11.66 6.04
N GLU A 283 7.53 -11.42 6.96
CA GLU A 283 8.37 -10.22 6.90
C GLU A 283 9.36 -10.24 5.74
N CYS A 284 9.57 -11.38 5.06
CA CYS A 284 10.51 -11.53 3.95
C CYS A 284 11.95 -11.09 4.27
N ARG A 285 12.35 -11.14 5.55
CA ARG A 285 13.69 -10.72 5.99
C ARG A 285 14.73 -11.81 5.84
N TYR A 286 14.31 -13.05 5.91
CA TYR A 286 15.15 -14.21 5.75
C TYR A 286 14.62 -15.07 4.61
N VAL A 287 15.55 -15.52 3.78
CA VAL A 287 15.27 -16.39 2.63
C VAL A 287 16.04 -17.68 2.82
N ARG A 288 15.34 -18.80 2.65
CA ARG A 288 15.93 -20.14 2.61
C ARG A 288 16.21 -20.50 1.16
N LEU A 289 17.39 -21.07 0.94
CA LEU A 289 17.88 -21.60 -0.32
C LEU A 289 18.16 -23.08 -0.13
N GLU A 290 17.80 -23.89 -1.12
CA GLU A 290 18.09 -25.31 -1.17
C GLU A 290 18.68 -25.65 -2.52
N TRP A 291 19.84 -26.29 -2.53
CA TRP A 291 20.53 -26.74 -3.72
C TRP A 291 20.29 -28.23 -3.96
N ARG A 292 20.40 -28.64 -5.22
CA ARG A 292 20.22 -30.02 -5.68
C ARG A 292 21.25 -30.98 -5.10
N ASP A 293 22.41 -30.47 -4.73
CA ASP A 293 23.48 -31.24 -4.08
C ASP A 293 23.30 -31.40 -2.56
N GLY A 294 22.16 -30.99 -2.02
CA GLY A 294 21.84 -31.11 -0.59
C GLY A 294 22.33 -29.94 0.26
N ARG A 295 23.03 -28.95 -0.31
CA ARG A 295 23.38 -27.73 0.43
C ARG A 295 22.10 -26.96 0.79
N VAL A 296 22.08 -26.42 2.00
CA VAL A 296 20.99 -25.55 2.48
C VAL A 296 21.59 -24.25 2.98
N GLY A 297 20.97 -23.15 2.59
CA GLY A 297 21.44 -21.81 2.89
C GLY A 297 20.34 -20.93 3.41
N ARG A 298 20.74 -19.93 4.19
CA ARG A 298 19.86 -18.87 4.64
C ARG A 298 20.58 -17.55 4.55
N PHE A 299 19.94 -16.57 3.92
CA PHE A 299 20.46 -15.22 3.92
C PHE A 299 19.41 -14.22 4.41
N LYS A 300 19.91 -13.06 4.86
CA LYS A 300 19.12 -11.98 5.42
C LYS A 300 19.15 -10.78 4.49
N ILE A 301 17.97 -10.26 4.15
CA ILE A 301 17.80 -9.05 3.33
C ILE A 301 17.58 -7.84 4.24
N SER A 302 18.29 -6.75 3.96
CA SER A 302 18.13 -5.45 4.62
C SER A 302 16.91 -4.69 4.10
N ASN A 303 16.56 -3.60 4.79
CA ASN A 303 15.52 -2.68 4.30
C ASN A 303 15.92 -1.93 3.02
N ALA A 304 17.18 -2.04 2.58
CA ALA A 304 17.70 -1.44 1.35
C ALA A 304 17.84 -2.46 0.20
N GLY A 305 17.36 -3.70 0.35
CA GLY A 305 17.50 -4.73 -0.67
C GLY A 305 18.92 -5.31 -0.78
N LEU A 306 19.70 -5.21 0.30
CA LEU A 306 21.07 -5.76 0.38
C LEU A 306 21.11 -7.04 1.20
N VAL A 307 21.98 -7.97 0.84
CA VAL A 307 22.28 -9.16 1.63
C VAL A 307 23.20 -8.78 2.80
N GLU A 308 22.68 -8.84 4.02
CA GLU A 308 23.43 -8.47 5.23
C GLU A 308 24.26 -9.62 5.79
N ARG A 309 23.72 -10.84 5.69
CA ARG A 309 24.31 -12.06 6.24
C ARG A 309 23.88 -13.24 5.38
N ALA A 310 24.77 -14.19 5.19
CA ALA A 310 24.48 -15.48 4.57
C ALA A 310 25.16 -16.59 5.36
N VAL A 311 24.48 -17.73 5.47
CA VAL A 311 25.02 -18.98 6.04
C VAL A 311 24.66 -20.10 5.09
N VAL A 312 25.61 -20.96 4.74
CA VAL A 312 25.40 -22.13 3.88
C VAL A 312 26.01 -23.35 4.54
N ILE A 313 25.24 -24.43 4.61
CA ILE A 313 25.63 -25.70 5.19
C ILE A 313 25.52 -26.76 4.10
N GLY A 314 26.60 -27.49 3.87
CA GLY A 314 26.62 -28.69 3.03
C GLY A 314 27.08 -29.92 3.81
N ASP A 315 27.32 -31.02 3.09
CA ASP A 315 27.67 -32.32 3.68
C ASP A 315 28.95 -32.28 4.52
N LYS A 316 29.92 -31.43 4.14
CA LYS A 316 31.19 -31.22 4.85
C LYS A 316 31.12 -30.13 5.91
N GLY A 317 29.90 -29.73 6.31
CA GLY A 317 29.66 -28.64 7.24
C GLY A 317 29.52 -27.29 6.56
N ARG A 318 29.98 -26.22 7.22
CA ARG A 318 29.72 -24.84 6.79
C ARG A 318 30.53 -24.46 5.54
N ASP A 319 29.83 -24.14 4.46
CA ASP A 319 30.41 -23.75 3.17
C ASP A 319 30.66 -22.22 3.11
N LYS A 320 31.83 -21.82 3.64
CA LYS A 320 32.25 -20.40 3.65
C LYS A 320 32.48 -19.82 2.25
N ARG A 321 32.76 -20.64 1.24
CA ARG A 321 33.00 -20.16 -0.12
C ARG A 321 31.70 -19.62 -0.71
N THR A 322 30.63 -20.41 -0.62
CA THR A 322 29.29 -20.00 -1.08
C THR A 322 28.73 -18.84 -0.26
N GLU A 323 28.99 -18.80 1.06
CA GLU A 323 28.66 -17.63 1.88
C GLU A 323 29.34 -16.34 1.40
N THR A 324 30.62 -16.43 1.02
CA THR A 324 31.40 -15.28 0.54
C THR A 324 30.87 -14.81 -0.82
N ILE A 325 30.42 -15.71 -1.68
CA ILE A 325 29.80 -15.36 -2.98
C ILE A 325 28.47 -14.62 -2.76
N LEU A 326 27.60 -15.16 -1.89
CA LEU A 326 26.32 -14.52 -1.52
C LEU A 326 26.49 -13.13 -0.90
N MET A 327 27.60 -12.90 -0.20
CA MET A 327 27.95 -11.63 0.45
C MET A 327 28.90 -10.75 -0.37
N GLY A 328 29.43 -11.26 -1.47
CA GLY A 328 30.45 -10.62 -2.30
C GLY A 328 29.88 -9.58 -3.26
N GLY A 329 30.75 -8.83 -3.92
CA GLY A 329 30.35 -7.80 -4.88
C GLY A 329 29.56 -6.64 -4.26
N ASP A 330 28.49 -6.22 -4.92
CA ASP A 330 27.64 -5.08 -4.53
C ASP A 330 26.59 -5.40 -3.46
N ARG A 331 26.51 -6.67 -3.03
CA ARG A 331 25.56 -7.21 -2.05
C ARG A 331 24.08 -7.05 -2.41
N ARG A 332 23.73 -6.60 -3.61
CA ARG A 332 22.33 -6.44 -4.02
C ARG A 332 21.67 -7.79 -4.25
N VAL A 333 20.41 -7.92 -3.84
CA VAL A 333 19.67 -9.17 -4.06
C VAL A 333 19.50 -9.45 -5.56
N GLU A 334 19.33 -8.40 -6.37
CA GLU A 334 19.21 -8.46 -7.83
C GLU A 334 20.44 -9.10 -8.52
N THR A 335 21.65 -8.88 -8.01
CA THR A 335 22.87 -9.43 -8.63
C THR A 335 23.18 -10.85 -8.14
N LEU A 336 22.41 -11.39 -7.19
CA LEU A 336 22.71 -12.68 -6.58
C LEU A 336 22.74 -13.82 -7.60
N VAL A 337 21.82 -13.83 -8.55
CA VAL A 337 21.77 -14.88 -9.58
C VAL A 337 23.05 -14.87 -10.40
N GLY A 338 23.47 -13.69 -10.89
CA GLY A 338 24.73 -13.55 -11.62
C GLY A 338 25.96 -13.96 -10.78
N ARG A 339 25.96 -13.64 -9.48
CA ARG A 339 27.04 -14.04 -8.56
C ARG A 339 27.10 -15.55 -8.34
N LEU A 340 25.95 -16.22 -8.26
CA LEU A 340 25.87 -17.68 -8.15
C LEU A 340 26.20 -18.39 -9.47
N LEU A 341 26.02 -17.73 -10.62
CA LEU A 341 26.39 -18.26 -11.94
C LEU A 341 27.87 -18.03 -12.30
N SER A 342 28.53 -17.05 -11.68
CA SER A 342 29.94 -16.72 -11.94
C SER A 342 30.97 -17.68 -11.32
N THR A 343 30.51 -18.83 -10.80
CA THR A 343 31.32 -19.84 -10.10
C THR A 343 31.20 -21.18 -10.76
#